data_AF-A0AAV8Q448-F1
#
_entry.id   AF-A0AAV8Q448-F1
#
_cell.length_a   1.000
_cell.length_b   1.000
_cell.length_c   1.000
_cell.angle_alpha   90.00
_cell.angle_beta   90.00
_cell.angle_gamma   90.00
#
_symmetry.space_group_name_H-M   'P 1'
#
loop_
_entity.id
_entity.type
_entity.pdbx_description
1 polymer ?
#
loop_
_entity_poly.entity_id
_entity_poly.type
_entity_poly.pdbx_seq_one_letter_code
_entity_poly.pdbx_strand_id
1 'polypeptide(L)'
;MEEEKGDLLVPYYVVGVPGSFYRRLFPCNTVHFFHSNDCLMWLSQVPQGLESEQGVPLNKGNIYIAENSPPQVVKAYQEQHRRDFSTFLKSRYVELSVGGGMVLAFLGRRNKHPADGELSYLSGLLAEALNAMASRVPQIFTLRSSEDTVLFASSGRLKKRTDPSYCLLSSEDKVDTFNLPIY
;
A
#
# COMPACT_ATOMS: atom_id res chain seq x y z
N MET A 1 45.27 -17.00 6.47
CA MET A 1 44.97 -15.60 6.17
C MET A 1 43.80 -15.27 7.05
N GLU A 2 44.09 -14.70 8.22
CA GLU A 2 43.09 -14.38 9.23
C GLU A 2 42.27 -13.18 8.73
N GLU A 3 40.96 -13.34 8.64
CA GLU A 3 40.04 -12.21 8.42
C GLU A 3 39.95 -11.41 9.71
N GLU A 4 40.53 -10.23 9.69
CA GLU A 4 40.32 -9.18 10.68
C GLU A 4 38.85 -8.74 10.62
N LYS A 5 37.98 -9.41 11.39
CA LYS A 5 36.59 -8.99 11.57
C LYS A 5 36.58 -7.75 12.45
N GLY A 6 36.54 -6.59 11.79
CA GLY A 6 36.58 -5.28 12.42
C GLY A 6 35.62 -5.13 13.60
N ASP A 7 36.20 -4.66 14.71
CA ASP A 7 35.63 -4.28 16.00
C ASP A 7 34.62 -3.10 15.96
N LEU A 8 33.79 -2.99 14.92
CA LEU A 8 32.93 -1.82 14.68
C LEU A 8 31.44 -2.03 14.94
N LEU A 9 31.02 -3.19 15.42
CA LEU A 9 29.59 -3.43 15.73
C LEU A 9 29.29 -3.01 17.17
N VAL A 10 28.64 -1.86 17.32
CA VAL A 10 28.00 -1.48 18.58
C VAL A 10 26.99 -2.58 18.95
N PRO A 11 27.04 -3.16 20.17
CA PRO A 11 26.09 -4.18 20.58
C PRO A 11 24.65 -3.69 20.49
N TYR A 12 23.75 -4.51 19.94
CA TYR A 12 22.33 -4.19 19.80
C TYR A 12 21.44 -5.34 20.25
N TYR A 13 20.21 -5.01 20.67
CA TYR A 13 19.18 -5.96 21.08
C TYR A 13 17.98 -5.85 20.13
N VAL A 14 17.37 -6.99 19.79
CA VAL A 14 16.24 -7.06 18.86
C VAL A 14 14.99 -7.51 19.60
N VAL A 15 13.88 -6.83 19.35
CA VAL A 15 12.56 -7.15 19.90
C VAL A 15 11.50 -7.04 18.80
N GLY A 16 10.56 -7.99 18.81
CA GLY A 16 9.35 -7.91 17.99
C GLY A 16 8.24 -7.21 18.75
N VAL A 17 7.62 -6.19 18.15
CA VAL A 17 6.52 -5.43 18.76
C VAL A 17 5.23 -5.68 17.97
N PRO A 18 4.28 -6.49 18.48
CA PRO A 18 3.05 -6.78 17.77
C PRO A 18 2.04 -5.63 17.87
N GLY A 19 1.44 -5.27 16.74
CA GLY A 19 0.35 -4.31 16.69
C GLY A 19 0.33 -3.50 15.41
N SER A 20 -0.82 -2.87 15.14
CA SER A 20 -0.91 -1.89 14.07
C SER A 20 -0.06 -0.66 14.39
N PHE A 21 0.67 -0.14 13.40
CA PHE A 21 1.38 1.13 13.52
C PHE A 21 0.44 2.35 13.47
N TYR A 22 -0.86 2.17 13.22
CA TYR A 22 -1.87 3.23 13.36
C TYR A 22 -2.33 3.47 14.81
N ARG A 23 -1.65 2.87 15.79
CA ARG A 23 -1.82 3.14 17.21
C ARG A 23 -0.46 3.32 17.89
N ARG A 24 -0.50 3.66 19.19
CA ARG A 24 0.68 3.65 20.06
C ARG A 24 1.25 2.23 20.20
N LEU A 25 2.57 2.12 20.07
CA LEU A 25 3.36 0.89 20.20
C LEU A 25 4.44 1.01 21.27
N PHE A 26 4.89 2.23 21.58
CA PHE A 26 5.99 2.49 22.52
C PHE A 26 5.56 3.48 23.61
N PRO A 27 6.23 3.49 24.78
CA PRO A 27 6.07 4.55 25.78
C PRO A 27 6.51 5.92 25.23
N CYS A 28 6.08 6.99 25.89
CA CYS A 28 6.37 8.35 25.41
C CYS A 28 7.88 8.66 25.46
N ASN A 29 8.39 9.36 24.45
CA ASN A 29 9.78 9.83 24.36
C ASN A 29 10.86 8.73 24.46
N THR A 30 10.58 7.52 23.97
CA THR A 30 11.51 6.36 24.08
C THR A 30 12.22 6.00 22.78
N VAL A 31 11.71 6.44 21.63
CA VAL A 31 12.25 6.06 20.33
C VAL A 31 13.04 7.20 19.73
N HIS A 32 14.34 6.98 19.49
CA HIS A 32 15.22 8.00 18.91
C HIS A 32 15.07 8.11 17.39
N PHE A 33 14.72 7.01 16.73
CA PHE A 33 14.63 6.96 15.28
C PHE A 33 13.55 5.99 14.82
N PHE A 34 12.64 6.47 13.97
CA PHE A 34 11.67 5.63 13.28
C PHE A 34 12.04 5.45 11.81
N HIS A 35 11.92 4.22 11.33
CA HIS A 35 12.02 3.88 9.92
C HIS A 35 10.78 3.12 9.48
N SER A 36 10.20 3.51 8.34
CA SER A 36 9.12 2.79 7.69
C SER A 36 9.34 2.80 6.19
N ASN A 37 9.37 1.62 5.58
CA ASN A 37 9.51 1.46 4.14
C ASN A 37 8.37 0.56 3.62
N ASP A 38 7.63 1.05 2.64
CA ASP A 38 6.56 0.33 1.94
C ASP A 38 5.45 -0.26 2.85
N CYS A 39 5.17 0.43 3.96
CA CYS A 39 4.08 0.06 4.87
C CYS A 39 2.91 1.06 4.86
N LEU A 40 3.18 2.35 4.61
CA LEU A 40 2.20 3.42 4.83
C LEU A 40 1.11 3.52 3.76
N MET A 41 1.26 2.83 2.63
CA MET A 41 0.19 2.70 1.62
C MET A 41 -0.94 1.77 2.07
N TRP A 42 -0.71 0.90 3.06
CA TRP A 42 -1.70 -0.07 3.54
C TRP A 42 -2.62 0.58 4.56
N LEU A 43 -3.88 0.81 4.17
CA LEU A 43 -4.88 1.43 5.04
C LEU A 43 -5.19 0.57 6.27
N SER A 44 -5.62 1.23 7.35
CA SER A 44 -6.05 0.55 8.58
C SER A 44 -7.31 -0.30 8.38
N GLN A 45 -8.13 0.07 7.39
CA GLN A 45 -9.37 -0.60 7.02
C GLN A 45 -9.78 -0.23 5.59
N VAL A 46 -10.76 -0.97 5.06
CA VAL A 46 -11.46 -0.58 3.82
C VAL A 46 -12.12 0.80 4.03
N PRO A 47 -11.95 1.75 3.08
CA PRO A 47 -12.59 3.05 3.17
C PRO A 47 -14.11 2.94 3.35
N GLN A 48 -14.66 3.76 4.24
CA GLN A 48 -16.10 3.93 4.36
C GLN A 48 -16.64 4.71 3.15
N GLY A 49 -17.90 4.44 2.77
CA GLY A 49 -18.54 5.13 1.64
C GLY A 49 -18.18 4.55 0.27
N LEU A 50 -17.79 3.27 0.21
CA LEU A 50 -17.62 2.52 -1.04
C LEU A 50 -18.91 1.83 -1.52
N GLU A 51 -20.01 2.06 -0.81
CA GLU A 51 -21.35 1.58 -1.13
C GLU A 51 -22.30 2.77 -1.27
N SER A 52 -23.31 2.66 -2.13
CA SER A 52 -24.42 3.62 -2.18
C SER A 52 -25.30 3.51 -0.94
N GLU A 53 -26.24 4.45 -0.77
CA GLU A 53 -27.24 4.40 0.31
C GLU A 53 -28.10 3.12 0.28
N GLN A 54 -28.19 2.48 -0.89
CA GLN A 54 -28.91 1.22 -1.11
C GLN A 54 -28.00 -0.01 -0.94
N GLY A 55 -26.77 0.16 -0.46
CA GLY A 55 -25.81 -0.93 -0.25
C GLY A 55 -25.17 -1.46 -1.54
N VAL A 56 -25.26 -0.72 -2.66
CA VAL A 56 -24.69 -1.16 -3.94
C VAL A 56 -23.22 -0.77 -4.00
N PRO A 57 -22.28 -1.70 -4.27
CA PRO A 57 -20.87 -1.37 -4.39
C PRO A 57 -20.60 -0.35 -5.49
N LEU A 58 -19.91 0.75 -5.15
CA LEU A 58 -19.61 1.85 -6.07
C LEU A 58 -18.44 1.52 -7.01
N ASN A 59 -17.53 0.63 -6.61
CA ASN A 59 -16.33 0.29 -7.37
C ASN A 59 -16.42 -1.08 -8.06
N LYS A 60 -17.57 -1.36 -8.69
CA LYS A 60 -17.86 -2.68 -9.24
C LYS A 60 -16.79 -3.12 -10.26
N GLY A 61 -16.29 -4.35 -10.09
CA GLY A 61 -15.29 -4.95 -10.97
C GLY A 61 -13.85 -4.57 -10.63
N ASN A 62 -13.63 -3.68 -9.65
CA ASN A 62 -12.30 -3.28 -9.19
C ASN A 62 -12.13 -3.58 -7.70
N ILE A 63 -10.88 -3.73 -7.27
CA ILE A 63 -10.51 -3.95 -5.86
C ILE A 63 -9.77 -2.74 -5.26
N TYR A 64 -9.49 -1.73 -6.08
CA TYR A 64 -8.83 -0.47 -5.73
C TYR A 64 -9.24 0.63 -6.72
N ILE A 65 -8.69 1.84 -6.59
CA ILE A 65 -8.89 2.92 -7.55
C ILE A 65 -8.39 2.49 -8.95
N ALA A 66 -9.29 2.54 -9.92
CA ALA A 66 -9.06 2.25 -11.33
C ALA A 66 -9.58 3.40 -12.21
N GLU A 67 -9.33 3.33 -13.52
CA GLU A 67 -9.70 4.36 -14.49
C GLU A 67 -11.21 4.63 -14.54
N ASN A 68 -12.03 3.60 -14.38
CA ASN A 68 -13.49 3.68 -14.34
C ASN A 68 -14.05 3.88 -12.92
N SER A 69 -13.21 4.08 -11.90
CA SER A 69 -13.70 4.31 -10.54
C SER A 69 -14.38 5.68 -10.44
N PRO A 70 -15.58 5.76 -9.84
CA PRO A 70 -16.26 7.04 -9.68
C PRO A 70 -15.52 7.94 -8.68
N PRO A 71 -15.66 9.28 -8.78
CA PRO A 71 -14.94 10.21 -7.91
C PRO A 71 -15.15 9.98 -6.41
N GLN A 72 -16.33 9.47 -6.00
CA GLN A 72 -16.60 9.14 -4.60
C GLN A 72 -15.64 8.08 -4.06
N VAL A 73 -15.28 7.07 -4.86
CA VAL A 73 -14.33 6.01 -4.47
C VAL A 73 -12.95 6.61 -4.24
N VAL A 74 -12.47 7.44 -5.17
CA VAL A 74 -11.19 8.14 -5.03
C VAL A 74 -11.14 8.97 -3.75
N LYS A 75 -12.20 9.74 -3.48
CA LYS A 75 -12.31 10.58 -2.28
C LYS A 75 -12.32 9.74 -1.00
N ALA A 76 -13.02 8.60 -0.99
CA ALA A 76 -13.07 7.71 0.16
C ALA A 76 -11.68 7.16 0.53
N TYR A 77 -10.92 6.67 -0.46
CA TYR A 77 -9.54 6.20 -0.27
C TYR A 77 -8.62 7.32 0.22
N GLN A 78 -8.71 8.52 -0.38
CA GLN A 78 -7.91 9.68 0.05
C GLN A 78 -8.18 10.05 1.50
N GLU A 79 -9.45 10.10 1.90
CA GLU A 79 -9.83 10.49 3.25
C GLU A 79 -9.44 9.41 4.28
N GLN A 80 -9.54 8.14 3.94
CA GLN A 80 -9.05 7.05 4.79
C GLN A 80 -7.53 7.14 4.97
N HIS A 81 -6.76 7.28 3.88
CA HIS A 81 -5.31 7.46 3.95
C HIS A 81 -4.92 8.69 4.79
N ARG A 82 -5.61 9.82 4.61
CA ARG A 82 -5.36 11.05 5.37
C ARG A 82 -5.56 10.83 6.88
N ARG A 83 -6.65 10.17 7.27
CA ARG A 83 -6.93 9.83 8.68
C ARG A 83 -5.89 8.88 9.25
N ASP A 84 -5.54 7.84 8.50
CA ASP A 84 -4.57 6.82 8.91
C ASP A 84 -3.17 7.42 9.07
N PHE A 85 -2.70 8.17 8.07
CA PHE A 85 -1.39 8.81 8.10
C PHE A 85 -1.29 9.86 9.21
N SER A 86 -2.35 10.65 9.43
CA SER A 86 -2.39 11.58 10.57
C SER A 86 -2.33 10.86 11.91
N THR A 87 -3.03 9.72 12.05
CA THR A 87 -3.01 8.92 13.28
C THR A 87 -1.64 8.27 13.52
N PHE A 88 -1.00 7.79 12.46
CA PHE A 88 0.38 7.29 12.51
C PHE A 88 1.33 8.38 13.01
N LEU A 89 1.33 9.57 12.37
CA LEU A 89 2.23 10.66 12.76
C LEU A 89 1.99 11.12 14.20
N LYS A 90 0.73 11.24 14.65
CA LYS A 90 0.40 11.56 16.04
C LYS A 90 0.93 10.52 17.02
N SER A 91 0.79 9.24 16.69
CA SER A 91 1.27 8.15 17.53
C SER A 91 2.80 8.17 17.62
N ARG A 92 3.49 8.30 16.49
CA ARG A 92 4.94 8.34 16.43
C ARG A 92 5.53 9.58 17.09
N TYR A 93 4.89 10.75 16.94
CA TYR A 93 5.36 12.00 17.54
C TYR A 93 5.45 11.91 19.06
N VAL A 94 4.44 11.33 19.72
CA VAL A 94 4.45 11.19 21.19
C VAL A 94 5.48 10.15 21.67
N GLU A 95 5.85 9.20 20.82
CA GLU A 95 6.85 8.16 21.11
C GLU A 95 8.28 8.61 20.86
N LEU A 96 8.45 9.63 20.01
CA LEU A 96 9.74 10.13 19.57
C LEU A 96 10.45 10.88 20.70
N SER A 97 11.71 10.54 20.96
CA SER A 97 12.55 11.25 21.91
C SER A 97 12.87 12.67 21.43
N VAL A 98 13.24 13.56 22.35
CA VAL A 98 13.66 14.93 22.00
C VAL A 98 14.88 14.86 21.07
N GLY A 99 14.80 15.53 19.92
CA GLY A 99 15.84 15.48 18.88
C GLY A 99 15.83 14.21 18.02
N GLY A 100 14.84 13.33 18.21
CA GLY A 100 14.67 12.13 17.38
C GLY A 100 14.21 12.45 15.96
N GLY A 101 14.39 11.48 15.06
CA GLY A 101 14.08 11.61 13.63
C GLY A 101 13.19 10.49 13.09
N MET A 102 12.68 10.69 11.88
CA MET A 102 11.89 9.69 11.18
C MET A 102 12.18 9.72 9.68
N VAL A 103 12.38 8.54 9.09
CA VAL A 103 12.49 8.35 7.65
C VAL A 103 11.33 7.48 7.17
N LEU A 104 10.56 8.02 6.23
CA LEU A 104 9.36 7.39 5.68
C LEU A 104 9.51 7.25 4.16
N ALA A 105 9.42 6.03 3.67
CA ALA A 105 9.40 5.71 2.26
C ALA A 105 8.19 4.82 1.95
N PHE A 106 7.42 5.17 0.93
CA PHE A 106 6.27 4.40 0.49
C PHE A 106 5.87 4.79 -0.92
N LEU A 107 5.17 3.88 -1.60
CA LEU A 107 4.65 4.10 -2.94
C LEU A 107 3.73 5.32 -3.00
N GLY A 108 4.13 6.28 -3.82
CA GLY A 108 3.34 7.45 -4.17
C GLY A 108 2.82 7.38 -5.60
N ARG A 109 2.46 8.55 -6.12
CA ARG A 109 2.14 8.75 -7.54
C ARG A 109 2.74 10.08 -8.00
N ARG A 110 3.25 10.12 -9.23
CA ARG A 110 3.74 11.35 -9.86
C ARG A 110 2.63 12.11 -10.58
N ASN A 111 1.72 11.38 -11.23
CA ASN A 111 0.59 11.98 -11.93
C ASN A 111 -0.52 12.35 -10.92
N LYS A 112 -1.26 13.42 -11.25
CA LYS A 112 -2.49 13.80 -10.53
C LYS A 112 -3.62 12.80 -10.76
N HIS A 113 -3.60 12.08 -11.88
CA HIS A 113 -4.63 11.10 -12.19
C HIS A 113 -4.62 9.95 -11.15
N PRO A 114 -5.74 9.69 -10.44
CA PRO A 114 -5.74 8.75 -9.32
C PRO A 114 -5.41 7.30 -9.66
N ALA A 115 -5.64 6.88 -10.91
CA ALA A 115 -5.40 5.51 -11.37
C ALA A 115 -3.94 5.26 -11.80
N ASP A 116 -3.09 6.28 -11.84
CA ASP A 116 -1.73 6.20 -12.41
C ASP A 116 -0.66 5.84 -11.36
N GLY A 117 -1.08 5.39 -10.18
CA GLY A 117 -0.16 4.95 -9.13
C GLY A 117 0.30 3.50 -9.32
N GLU A 118 1.49 3.16 -8.85
CA GLU A 118 2.01 1.78 -8.91
C GLU A 118 1.06 0.77 -8.22
N LEU A 119 0.47 1.16 -7.09
CA LEU A 119 -0.52 0.34 -6.39
C LEU A 119 -1.81 0.15 -7.22
N SER A 120 -2.23 1.17 -7.96
CA SER A 120 -3.40 1.10 -8.86
C SER A 120 -3.14 0.16 -10.02
N TYR A 121 -1.95 0.19 -10.60
CA TYR A 121 -1.55 -0.73 -11.67
C TYR A 121 -1.57 -2.19 -11.21
N LEU A 122 -0.90 -2.50 -10.09
CA LEU A 122 -0.88 -3.86 -9.53
C LEU A 122 -2.29 -4.35 -9.17
N SER A 123 -3.10 -3.48 -8.58
CA SER A 123 -4.48 -3.80 -8.21
C SER A 123 -5.38 -3.99 -9.43
N GLY A 124 -5.14 -3.25 -10.52
CA GLY A 124 -5.85 -3.43 -11.79
C GLY A 124 -5.61 -4.80 -12.40
N LEU A 125 -4.35 -5.23 -12.48
CA LEU A 125 -4.00 -6.58 -12.95
C LEU A 125 -4.63 -7.68 -12.09
N LEU A 126 -4.64 -7.49 -10.77
CA LEU A 126 -5.26 -8.43 -9.86
C LEU A 126 -6.79 -8.46 -10.02
N ALA A 127 -7.44 -7.30 -10.21
CA ALA A 127 -8.86 -7.21 -10.48
C ALA A 127 -9.23 -7.93 -11.78
N GLU A 128 -8.47 -7.74 -12.86
CA GLU A 128 -8.64 -8.45 -14.12
C GLU A 128 -8.55 -9.97 -13.93
N ALA A 129 -7.53 -10.45 -13.21
CA ALA A 129 -7.36 -11.87 -12.92
C ALA A 129 -8.55 -12.43 -12.11
N LEU A 130 -9.03 -11.71 -11.09
CA LEU A 130 -10.19 -12.10 -10.28
C LEU A 130 -11.47 -12.15 -11.13
N ASN A 131 -11.70 -11.15 -11.98
CA ASN A 131 -12.85 -11.13 -12.90
C ASN A 131 -12.79 -12.27 -13.92
N ALA A 132 -11.61 -12.58 -14.46
CA ALA A 132 -11.39 -13.71 -15.35
C ALA A 132 -11.67 -15.06 -14.64
N MET A 133 -11.30 -15.19 -13.36
CA MET A 133 -11.64 -16.38 -12.58
C MET A 133 -13.15 -16.45 -12.29
N ALA A 134 -13.77 -15.36 -11.88
CA ALA A 134 -15.20 -15.30 -11.58
C ALA A 134 -16.07 -15.65 -12.81
N SER A 135 -15.71 -15.15 -14.00
CA SER A 135 -16.41 -15.46 -15.25
C SER A 135 -16.28 -16.92 -15.71
N ARG A 136 -15.28 -17.66 -15.19
CA ARG A 136 -15.10 -19.09 -15.47
C ARG A 136 -15.86 -20.00 -14.51
N VAL A 137 -16.33 -19.51 -13.37
CA VAL A 137 -17.10 -20.31 -12.40
C VAL A 137 -18.40 -20.88 -13.01
N PRO A 138 -19.20 -20.14 -13.80
CA PRO A 138 -20.35 -20.71 -14.50
C PRO A 138 -19.97 -21.86 -15.44
N GLN A 139 -18.84 -21.74 -16.15
CA GLN A 139 -18.37 -22.74 -17.12
C GLN A 139 -17.91 -24.05 -16.45
N ILE A 140 -17.37 -23.99 -15.23
CA ILE A 140 -16.94 -25.17 -14.48
C ILE A 140 -18.14 -26.03 -14.05
N PHE A 141 -19.27 -25.41 -13.69
CA PHE A 141 -20.49 -26.15 -13.37
C PHE A 141 -21.15 -26.76 -14.62
N THR A 142 -21.05 -26.10 -15.77
CA THR A 142 -21.57 -26.64 -17.04
C THR A 142 -20.70 -27.78 -17.58
N LEU A 143 -19.38 -27.73 -17.39
CA LEU A 143 -18.44 -28.78 -17.85
C LEU A 143 -18.48 -30.06 -16.99
N ARG A 144 -18.98 -30.00 -15.75
CA ARG A 144 -19.16 -31.20 -14.92
C ARG A 144 -20.29 -32.14 -15.37
N SER A 145 -21.04 -31.76 -16.40
CA SER A 145 -22.14 -32.57 -16.95
C SER A 145 -21.80 -33.37 -18.22
N SER A 146 -20.56 -33.32 -18.74
CA SER A 146 -20.16 -34.23 -19.82
C SER A 146 -18.75 -34.78 -19.59
N GLU A 147 -18.73 -36.00 -19.07
CA GLU A 147 -17.68 -37.03 -19.11
C GLU A 147 -16.22 -36.61 -19.36
N ASP A 148 -15.39 -36.91 -18.35
CA ASP A 148 -13.95 -37.22 -18.40
C ASP A 148 -13.10 -36.65 -19.54
N THR A 149 -12.24 -35.67 -19.24
CA THR A 149 -10.83 -35.62 -19.71
C THR A 149 -10.03 -34.56 -18.93
N VAL A 150 -8.89 -34.98 -18.39
CA VAL A 150 -7.86 -34.13 -17.77
C VAL A 150 -6.98 -33.49 -18.84
N LEU A 151 -6.71 -32.18 -18.76
CA LEU A 151 -5.59 -31.54 -19.46
C LEU A 151 -4.92 -30.46 -18.60
N PHE A 152 -3.60 -30.57 -18.43
CA PHE A 152 -2.69 -29.51 -17.98
C PHE A 152 -1.76 -29.13 -19.14
N ALA A 153 -1.55 -27.82 -19.40
CA ALA A 153 -0.25 -27.13 -19.44
C ALA A 153 -0.23 -25.82 -20.28
N SER A 154 0.79 -25.03 -19.98
CA SER A 154 1.08 -23.60 -20.18
C SER A 154 1.45 -23.11 -21.59
N SER A 155 1.37 -21.79 -21.82
CA SER A 155 2.50 -20.95 -22.31
C SER A 155 2.07 -19.48 -22.43
N GLY A 156 2.81 -18.55 -21.82
CA GLY A 156 2.61 -17.10 -21.98
C GLY A 156 3.75 -16.27 -21.38
N ARG A 157 4.55 -15.65 -22.25
CA ARG A 157 5.80 -14.91 -22.00
C ARG A 157 5.56 -13.61 -21.20
N LEU A 158 6.25 -13.42 -20.07
CA LEU A 158 6.33 -12.12 -19.37
C LEU A 158 7.49 -11.28 -19.93
N LYS A 159 7.20 -10.05 -20.37
CA LYS A 159 8.21 -9.05 -20.72
C LYS A 159 8.52 -8.19 -19.49
N LYS A 160 9.80 -8.12 -19.10
CA LYS A 160 10.29 -7.17 -18.09
C LYS A 160 10.28 -5.76 -18.65
N ARG A 161 9.78 -4.80 -17.87
CA ARG A 161 10.05 -3.37 -18.03
C ARG A 161 10.57 -2.85 -16.69
N THR A 162 11.75 -2.26 -16.72
CA THR A 162 12.42 -1.64 -15.58
C THR A 162 12.30 -0.13 -15.70
N ASP A 163 11.84 0.55 -14.64
CA ASP A 163 12.21 1.94 -14.34
C ASP A 163 11.93 2.21 -12.84
N PRO A 164 12.89 2.72 -12.04
CA PRO A 164 12.68 3.02 -10.63
C PRO A 164 12.30 4.49 -10.42
N SER A 165 11.19 4.73 -9.72
CA SER A 165 10.87 6.06 -9.18
C SER A 165 10.64 6.01 -7.68
N TYR A 166 11.73 6.08 -6.91
CA TYR A 166 11.68 6.35 -5.46
C TYR A 166 11.62 7.87 -5.22
N CYS A 167 10.82 8.31 -4.25
CA CYS A 167 10.93 9.64 -3.65
C CYS A 167 11.48 9.46 -2.23
N LEU A 168 12.66 10.05 -1.98
CA LEU A 168 13.24 10.19 -0.65
C LEU A 168 12.80 11.55 -0.10
N LEU A 169 12.21 11.59 1.10
CA LEU A 169 11.98 12.83 1.84
C LEU A 169 12.97 12.88 3.01
N SER A 170 13.83 13.90 3.03
CA SER A 170 14.76 14.19 4.12
C SER A 170 14.19 15.29 5.02
N SER A 171 14.53 15.26 6.32
CA SER A 171 13.92 16.10 7.36
C SER A 171 14.34 17.58 7.35
N GLU A 172 14.95 18.07 6.26
CA GLU A 172 15.35 19.48 6.10
C GLU A 172 14.54 20.23 5.04
N ASP A 173 13.62 19.54 4.34
CA ASP A 173 12.72 20.19 3.39
C ASP A 173 11.49 20.77 4.10
N LYS A 174 11.25 22.08 3.94
CA LYS A 174 9.95 22.68 4.28
C LYS A 174 8.90 22.14 3.31
N VAL A 175 8.23 21.06 3.71
CA VAL A 175 7.12 20.46 2.96
C VAL A 175 5.86 21.30 3.15
N ASP A 176 5.47 22.05 2.12
CA ASP A 176 4.08 22.49 1.99
C ASP A 176 3.24 21.30 1.51
N THR A 177 2.08 21.12 2.11
CA THR A 177 1.38 19.82 2.27
C THR A 177 0.75 19.29 0.99
N PHE A 178 0.81 20.01 -0.13
CA PHE A 178 0.04 19.63 -1.31
C PHE A 178 0.74 20.03 -2.60
N ASN A 179 1.41 19.10 -3.27
CA ASN A 179 1.82 19.20 -4.67
C ASN A 179 0.60 19.43 -5.61
N LEU A 180 -0.02 20.61 -5.53
CA LEU A 180 -1.18 21.09 -6.27
C LEU A 180 -0.80 22.46 -6.87
N PRO A 181 -0.75 22.60 -8.21
CA PRO A 181 -0.71 23.89 -8.88
C PRO A 181 -1.94 24.72 -8.52
N ILE A 182 -1.70 25.93 -8.05
CA ILE A 182 -2.71 26.96 -7.81
C ILE A 182 -2.93 27.72 -9.13
N TYR A 183 -4.18 27.87 -9.54
CA TYR A 183 -4.68 29.14 -10.06
C TYR A 183 -5.70 29.67 -9.04
#